data_AF-C7J4K8-F1
#
_entry.id   AF-C7J4K8-F1
#
_cell.length_a   1.000
_cell.length_b   1.000
_cell.length_c   1.000
_cell.angle_alpha   90.00
_cell.angle_beta   90.00
_cell.angle_gamma   90.00
#
_symmetry.space_group_name_H-M   'P 1'
#
loop_
_entity.id
_entity.type
_entity.pdbx_description
1 polymer ?
#
loop_
_entity_poly.entity_id
_entity_poly.type
_entity_poly.pdbx_seq_one_letter_code
_entity_poly.pdbx_strand_id
1 'polypeptide(L)'
;MAPAFHPAIFGDFFINNVQPSPKESDEWMEERVDQLVEEVGRMLEVCKDDVVKQMNLVDVLQRLGIDHHFEEQIDTILKNIHRAEFNSSDLYEVALRFRLLRKQGYWVSPDEFNKFKAEDGSFSSDDITNDPKGLLSLYNAAHLLTHNEKALEEAILFARHHLQLLRGNLAYPLDEQVTRALEIPLPRTMKRVEVLNYIFEYSAEEKMFNPSILELAVLDFNILQKVHQNELKEICQWWENLSSDIRLDYVRERVVECYFCAYAAYYEKEHARARMIFAKRCMLFSLLDDTYDVRATLEEARKFNDALQRWDKSDVSLLPEDLKRFFLSIISNFREFEDELEPHEKYRNSYNIKATGGAIELPVSLIVGMGDIATKEVLDWALANPDAGRAFAEVARFMDDLAASHSGRDKMDVASTVECYMNEHGVTREVAEAKIAGMAEDGWKSMNQIRFKHRAFLPFVQRIANLCMSATLLYHGKKNGFSNSLELKDMFESHFVNPIPLNHIDYD
;
A
#
# COMPACT_ATOMS: atom_id res chain seq x y z
N MET A 1 30.18 -14.31 13.92
CA MET A 1 29.02 -14.98 13.30
C MET A 1 28.16 -13.87 12.75
N ALA A 2 27.92 -13.85 11.43
CA ALA A 2 26.89 -12.97 10.88
C ALA A 2 25.55 -13.28 11.58
N PRO A 3 24.66 -12.30 11.77
CA PRO A 3 23.32 -12.57 12.28
C PRO A 3 22.66 -13.60 11.38
N ALA A 4 22.09 -14.64 11.97
CA ALA A 4 21.31 -15.60 11.21
C ALA A 4 19.96 -14.93 10.88
N PHE A 5 19.83 -14.41 9.65
CA PHE A 5 18.52 -13.99 9.15
C PHE A 5 17.57 -15.18 9.13
N HIS A 6 16.29 -14.92 9.39
CA HIS A 6 15.26 -15.95 9.30
C HIS A 6 15.15 -16.47 7.85
N PRO A 7 14.94 -17.78 7.64
CA PRO A 7 14.76 -18.33 6.30
C PRO A 7 13.49 -17.77 5.64
N ALA A 8 13.45 -17.77 4.31
CA ALA A 8 12.26 -17.40 3.56
C ALA A 8 11.10 -18.35 3.89
N ILE A 9 9.92 -17.79 4.18
CA ILE A 9 8.75 -18.55 4.66
C ILE A 9 8.14 -19.49 3.63
N PHE A 10 8.37 -19.24 2.33
CA PHE A 10 7.85 -20.03 1.22
C PHE A 10 8.91 -20.94 0.57
N GLY A 11 10.20 -20.72 0.80
CA GLY A 11 11.28 -21.42 0.09
C GLY A 11 11.00 -21.52 -1.42
N ASP A 12 11.11 -22.73 -1.96
CA ASP A 12 10.89 -22.99 -3.40
C ASP A 12 9.42 -23.26 -3.76
N PHE A 13 8.46 -22.92 -2.90
CA PHE A 13 7.04 -23.24 -3.10
C PHE A 13 6.52 -22.71 -4.45
N PHE A 14 6.75 -21.42 -4.74
CA PHE A 14 6.25 -20.78 -5.96
C PHE A 14 6.97 -21.26 -7.23
N ILE A 15 8.21 -21.75 -7.11
CA ILE A 15 8.94 -22.36 -8.23
C ILE A 15 8.30 -23.70 -8.61
N ASN A 16 7.93 -24.50 -7.61
CA ASN A 16 7.52 -25.88 -7.78
C ASN A 16 6.00 -26.11 -7.91
N ASN A 17 5.16 -25.25 -7.31
CA ASN A 17 3.74 -25.56 -7.08
C ASN A 17 2.74 -24.62 -7.79
N VAL A 18 3.17 -23.63 -8.56
CA VAL A 18 2.24 -22.78 -9.31
C VAL A 18 1.64 -23.57 -10.48
N GLN A 19 0.30 -23.62 -10.52
CA GLN A 19 -0.50 -24.43 -11.44
C GLN A 19 -0.16 -24.12 -12.92
N PRO A 20 -0.08 -25.12 -13.80
CA PRO A 20 0.15 -24.92 -15.22
C PRO A 20 -1.16 -24.61 -15.98
N SER A 21 -1.08 -23.64 -16.90
CA SER A 21 -2.00 -23.33 -18.02
C SER A 21 -3.42 -22.86 -17.63
N PRO A 22 -4.07 -21.98 -18.43
CA PRO A 22 -5.48 -21.69 -18.28
C PRO A 22 -6.28 -23.00 -18.41
N LYS A 23 -7.11 -23.31 -17.43
CA LYS A 23 -8.10 -24.39 -17.54
C LYS A 23 -9.32 -23.83 -18.29
N GLU A 24 -10.19 -24.69 -18.81
CA GLU A 24 -11.50 -24.27 -19.38
C GLU A 24 -12.31 -23.40 -18.38
N SER A 25 -12.07 -23.56 -17.08
CA SER A 25 -12.62 -22.68 -16.03
C SER A 25 -12.17 -21.22 -16.15
N ASP A 26 -11.02 -20.94 -16.76
CA ASP A 26 -10.37 -19.63 -16.73
C ASP A 26 -10.93 -18.74 -17.83
N GLU A 27 -11.09 -19.30 -19.03
CA GLU A 27 -11.78 -18.63 -20.14
C GLU A 27 -13.23 -18.29 -19.77
N TRP A 28 -13.94 -19.24 -19.13
CA TRP A 28 -15.28 -18.98 -18.61
C TRP A 28 -15.31 -17.84 -17.57
N MET A 29 -14.35 -17.80 -16.63
CA MET A 29 -14.30 -16.74 -15.62
C MET A 29 -14.07 -15.38 -16.27
N GLU A 30 -13.17 -15.29 -17.27
CA GLU A 30 -12.92 -14.03 -17.99
C GLU A 30 -14.16 -13.55 -18.74
N GLU A 31 -14.81 -14.43 -19.51
CA GLU A 31 -16.06 -14.09 -20.21
C GLU A 31 -17.18 -13.67 -19.24
N ARG A 32 -17.27 -14.34 -18.08
CA ARG A 32 -18.26 -14.02 -17.05
C ARG A 32 -17.97 -12.67 -16.39
N VAL A 33 -16.71 -12.36 -16.13
CA VAL A 33 -16.28 -11.04 -15.63
C VAL A 33 -16.70 -9.94 -16.60
N ASP A 34 -16.47 -10.10 -17.90
CA ASP A 34 -16.85 -9.08 -18.90
C ASP A 34 -18.37 -8.79 -18.86
N GLN A 35 -19.19 -9.84 -18.77
CA GLN A 35 -20.65 -9.70 -18.64
C GLN A 35 -21.07 -8.98 -17.36
N LEU A 36 -20.43 -9.33 -16.23
CA LEU A 36 -20.72 -8.74 -14.93
C LEU A 36 -20.27 -7.28 -14.86
N VAL A 37 -19.13 -6.94 -15.48
CA VAL A 37 -18.66 -5.55 -15.60
C VAL A 37 -19.70 -4.70 -16.34
N GLU A 38 -20.26 -5.19 -17.45
CA GLU A 38 -21.35 -4.48 -18.13
C GLU A 38 -22.60 -4.33 -17.25
N GLU A 39 -22.96 -5.37 -16.49
CA GLU A 39 -24.13 -5.36 -15.61
C GLU A 39 -23.99 -4.34 -14.48
N VAL A 40 -22.87 -4.38 -13.76
CA VAL A 40 -22.54 -3.43 -12.70
C VAL A 40 -22.37 -2.02 -13.26
N GLY A 41 -21.82 -1.88 -14.47
CA GLY A 41 -21.77 -0.62 -15.20
C GLY A 41 -23.15 0.00 -15.42
N ARG A 42 -24.15 -0.81 -15.79
CA ARG A 42 -25.55 -0.35 -15.89
C ARG A 42 -26.11 0.09 -14.53
N MET A 43 -25.71 -0.53 -13.43
CA MET A 43 -26.17 -0.12 -12.09
C MET A 43 -25.67 1.29 -11.72
N LEU A 44 -24.42 1.61 -12.05
CA LEU A 44 -23.84 2.96 -11.87
C LEU A 44 -24.66 4.02 -12.62
N GLU A 45 -25.09 3.70 -13.86
CA GLU A 45 -25.94 4.58 -14.67
C GLU A 45 -27.35 4.74 -14.11
N VAL A 46 -27.95 3.67 -13.57
CA VAL A 46 -29.30 3.71 -13.00
C VAL A 46 -29.36 4.60 -11.76
N CYS A 47 -28.31 4.63 -10.94
CA CYS A 47 -28.27 5.48 -9.74
C CYS A 47 -27.76 6.89 -9.99
N LYS A 48 -27.56 7.33 -11.25
CA LYS A 48 -26.85 8.58 -11.56
C LYS A 48 -27.44 9.86 -10.96
N ASP A 49 -28.73 9.85 -10.66
CA ASP A 49 -29.49 10.99 -10.11
C ASP A 49 -29.64 10.93 -8.57
N ASP A 50 -29.07 9.91 -7.92
CA ASP A 50 -29.14 9.70 -6.46
C ASP A 50 -27.71 9.68 -5.88
N VAL A 51 -27.29 10.83 -5.35
CA VAL A 51 -25.94 11.05 -4.81
C VAL A 51 -25.59 10.04 -3.71
N VAL A 52 -26.55 9.69 -2.84
CA VAL A 52 -26.32 8.75 -1.74
C VAL A 52 -26.11 7.35 -2.28
N LYS A 53 -26.93 6.89 -3.24
CA LYS A 53 -26.72 5.59 -3.88
C LYS A 53 -25.40 5.52 -4.65
N GLN A 54 -25.03 6.59 -5.35
CA GLN A 54 -23.73 6.68 -6.03
C GLN A 54 -22.56 6.52 -5.06
N MET A 55 -22.56 7.26 -3.94
CA MET A 55 -21.50 7.17 -2.93
C MET A 55 -21.39 5.75 -2.36
N ASN A 56 -22.53 5.15 -2.01
CA ASN A 56 -22.59 3.79 -1.50
C ASN A 56 -22.04 2.77 -2.50
N LEU A 57 -22.46 2.86 -3.77
CA LEU A 57 -22.00 1.94 -4.81
C LEU A 57 -20.50 2.11 -5.08
N VAL A 58 -19.99 3.34 -5.17
CA VAL A 58 -18.56 3.60 -5.31
C VAL A 58 -17.78 3.01 -4.13
N ASP A 59 -18.27 3.16 -2.90
CA ASP A 59 -17.61 2.61 -1.72
C ASP A 59 -17.54 1.08 -1.76
N VAL A 60 -18.65 0.43 -2.12
CA VAL A 60 -18.73 -1.04 -2.29
C VAL A 60 -17.71 -1.51 -3.32
N LEU A 61 -17.68 -0.89 -4.52
CA LEU A 61 -16.74 -1.27 -5.58
C LEU A 61 -15.28 -1.10 -5.15
N GLN A 62 -14.96 0.00 -4.45
CA GLN A 62 -13.61 0.26 -3.94
C GLN A 62 -13.19 -0.72 -2.84
N ARG A 63 -14.09 -1.08 -1.92
CA ARG A 63 -13.80 -2.03 -0.83
C ARG A 63 -13.74 -3.48 -1.33
N LEU A 64 -14.48 -3.82 -2.39
CA LEU A 64 -14.40 -5.12 -3.08
C LEU A 64 -13.25 -5.23 -4.09
N GLY A 65 -12.51 -4.14 -4.34
CA GLY A 65 -11.31 -4.20 -5.18
C GLY A 65 -11.57 -4.24 -6.68
N ILE A 66 -12.80 -4.00 -7.10
CA ILE A 66 -13.26 -4.06 -8.50
C ILE A 66 -13.48 -2.68 -9.11
N ASP A 67 -13.10 -1.61 -8.41
CA ASP A 67 -13.19 -0.22 -8.88
C ASP A 67 -12.32 0.05 -10.12
N HIS A 68 -11.26 -0.73 -10.35
CA HIS A 68 -10.40 -0.60 -11.53
C HIS A 68 -11.12 -0.91 -12.86
N HIS A 69 -12.25 -1.62 -12.84
CA HIS A 69 -13.10 -1.81 -14.02
C HIS A 69 -13.94 -0.58 -14.38
N PHE A 70 -14.00 0.41 -13.49
CA PHE A 70 -14.94 1.53 -13.58
C PHE A 70 -14.27 2.89 -13.35
N GLU A 71 -12.96 3.03 -13.61
CA GLU A 71 -12.19 4.23 -13.25
C GLU A 71 -12.80 5.52 -13.82
N GLU A 72 -13.19 5.52 -15.09
CA GLU A 72 -13.78 6.70 -15.76
C GLU A 72 -15.16 7.05 -15.19
N GLN A 73 -16.01 6.06 -14.96
CA GLN A 73 -17.34 6.23 -14.37
C GLN A 73 -17.20 6.76 -12.93
N ILE A 74 -16.31 6.17 -12.13
CA ILE A 74 -16.05 6.58 -10.75
C ILE A 74 -15.50 8.01 -10.69
N ASP A 75 -14.54 8.39 -11.54
CA ASP A 75 -14.05 9.79 -11.56
C ASP A 75 -15.18 10.77 -11.91
N THR A 76 -16.02 10.42 -12.88
CA THR A 76 -17.19 11.23 -13.26
C THR A 76 -18.18 11.36 -12.10
N ILE A 77 -18.48 10.26 -11.42
CA ILE A 77 -19.37 10.23 -10.26
C ILE A 77 -18.81 11.09 -9.12
N LEU A 78 -17.54 10.92 -8.76
CA LEU A 78 -16.91 11.70 -7.68
C LEU A 78 -16.85 13.19 -8.00
N LYS A 79 -16.62 13.55 -9.27
CA LYS A 79 -16.69 14.93 -9.75
C LYS A 79 -18.09 15.52 -9.61
N ASN A 80 -19.14 14.73 -9.83
CA ASN A 80 -20.52 15.17 -9.66
C ASN A 80 -20.89 15.30 -8.16
N ILE A 81 -20.52 14.31 -7.32
CA ILE A 81 -20.71 14.36 -5.87
C ILE A 81 -20.02 15.59 -5.25
N HIS A 82 -18.83 15.93 -5.74
CA HIS A 82 -18.10 17.12 -5.29
C HIS A 82 -18.86 18.43 -5.60
N ARG A 83 -19.54 18.49 -6.76
CA ARG A 83 -20.27 19.68 -7.23
C ARG A 83 -21.69 19.77 -6.67
N ALA A 84 -22.26 18.66 -6.25
CA ALA A 84 -23.62 18.61 -5.73
C ALA A 84 -23.74 19.36 -4.40
N GLU A 85 -24.84 20.08 -4.22
CA GLU A 85 -25.26 20.52 -2.88
C GLU A 85 -25.58 19.28 -2.04
N PHE A 86 -24.98 19.19 -0.85
CA PHE A 86 -25.10 18.02 0.00
C PHE A 86 -25.46 18.41 1.44
N ASN A 87 -26.76 18.38 1.73
CA ASN A 87 -27.32 18.79 3.02
C ASN A 87 -27.88 17.59 3.80
N SER A 88 -27.13 16.50 3.87
CA SER A 88 -27.49 15.36 4.73
C SER A 88 -27.25 15.67 6.22
N SER A 89 -28.16 15.19 7.07
CA SER A 89 -28.04 15.16 8.52
C SER A 89 -27.55 13.81 9.05
N ASP A 90 -27.30 12.84 8.17
CA ASP A 90 -26.82 11.51 8.52
C ASP A 90 -25.28 11.52 8.61
N LEU A 91 -24.73 11.05 9.73
CA LEU A 91 -23.29 11.05 9.97
C LEU A 91 -22.55 10.13 9.00
N TYR A 92 -23.11 8.93 8.74
CA TYR A 92 -22.53 7.98 7.80
C TYR A 92 -22.41 8.59 6.41
N GLU A 93 -23.47 9.22 5.90
CA GLU A 93 -23.48 9.83 4.57
C GLU A 93 -22.48 10.99 4.44
N VAL A 94 -22.42 11.89 5.43
CA VAL A 94 -21.48 13.02 5.43
C VAL A 94 -20.03 12.52 5.52
N ALA A 95 -19.75 11.58 6.43
CA ALA A 95 -18.41 11.02 6.58
C ALA A 95 -17.97 10.20 5.35
N LEU A 96 -18.88 9.44 4.73
CA LEU A 96 -18.61 8.72 3.50
C LEU A 96 -18.26 9.68 2.37
N ARG A 97 -19.07 10.74 2.17
CA ARG A 97 -18.79 11.77 1.17
C ARG A 97 -17.41 12.39 1.36
N PHE A 98 -17.13 12.81 2.60
CA PHE A 98 -15.84 13.39 2.97
C PHE A 98 -14.69 12.46 2.61
N ARG A 99 -14.78 11.18 2.99
CA ARG A 99 -13.73 10.17 2.73
C ARG A 99 -13.50 9.93 1.24
N LEU A 100 -14.56 9.69 0.48
CA LEU A 100 -14.46 9.41 -0.97
C LEU A 100 -13.82 10.59 -1.72
N LEU A 101 -14.27 11.81 -1.43
CA LEU A 101 -13.76 13.02 -2.07
C LEU A 101 -12.31 13.32 -1.67
N ARG A 102 -11.99 13.26 -0.37
CA ARG A 102 -10.62 13.53 0.12
C ARG A 102 -9.62 12.51 -0.40
N LYS A 103 -9.99 11.23 -0.48
CA LYS A 103 -9.14 10.18 -1.07
C LYS A 103 -8.83 10.47 -2.54
N GLN A 104 -9.81 10.96 -3.31
CA GLN A 104 -9.67 11.37 -4.72
C GLN A 104 -9.09 12.79 -4.91
N GLY A 105 -8.45 13.35 -3.90
CA GLY A 105 -7.76 14.64 -4.01
C GLY A 105 -8.69 15.85 -4.16
N TYR A 106 -9.99 15.70 -3.89
CA TYR A 106 -10.91 16.84 -3.76
C TYR A 106 -10.85 17.40 -2.34
N TRP A 107 -10.71 18.72 -2.23
CA TRP A 107 -10.76 19.38 -0.93
C TRP A 107 -12.20 19.47 -0.43
N VAL A 108 -12.42 19.02 0.80
CA VAL A 108 -13.71 19.12 1.52
C VAL A 108 -13.42 19.67 2.90
N SER A 109 -14.08 20.74 3.35
CA SER A 109 -13.76 21.34 4.66
C SER A 109 -14.11 20.38 5.81
N PRO A 110 -13.26 20.24 6.85
CA PRO A 110 -13.64 19.54 8.09
C PRO A 110 -14.90 20.13 8.75
N ASP A 111 -15.22 21.39 8.43
CA ASP A 111 -16.40 22.08 8.96
C ASP A 111 -17.73 21.40 8.58
N GLU A 112 -17.75 20.50 7.59
CA GLU A 112 -18.93 19.68 7.30
C GLU A 112 -19.37 18.86 8.53
N PHE A 113 -18.45 18.58 9.46
CA PHE A 113 -18.75 17.87 10.71
C PHE A 113 -19.23 18.78 11.85
N ASN A 114 -19.19 20.11 11.71
CA ASN A 114 -19.61 21.03 12.78
C ASN A 114 -21.09 20.87 13.15
N LYS A 115 -21.93 20.37 12.22
CA LYS A 115 -23.35 20.07 12.47
C LYS A 115 -23.57 18.94 13.50
N PHE A 116 -22.53 18.15 13.76
CA PHE A 116 -22.53 17.03 14.72
C PHE A 116 -21.88 17.42 16.06
N LYS A 117 -21.58 18.71 16.26
CA LYS A 117 -20.99 19.25 17.47
C LYS A 117 -22.02 20.06 18.29
N ALA A 118 -21.85 20.07 19.60
CA ALA A 118 -22.60 20.88 20.54
C ALA A 118 -22.22 22.36 20.43
N GLU A 119 -22.97 23.21 21.11
CA GLU A 119 -22.66 24.64 21.26
C GLU A 119 -21.28 24.90 21.88
N ASP A 120 -20.77 23.99 22.70
CA ASP A 120 -19.42 24.07 23.29
C ASP A 120 -18.30 23.60 22.33
N GLY A 121 -18.65 23.16 21.12
CA GLY A 121 -17.73 22.69 20.09
C GLY A 121 -17.27 21.24 20.23
N SER A 122 -17.72 20.52 21.26
CA SER A 122 -17.49 19.08 21.42
C SER A 122 -18.41 18.27 20.51
N PHE A 123 -18.00 17.07 20.07
CA PHE A 123 -18.93 16.16 19.40
C PHE A 123 -20.02 15.74 20.39
N SER A 124 -21.28 16.03 20.06
CA SER A 124 -22.39 15.84 20.99
C SER A 124 -23.57 15.15 20.33
N SER A 125 -24.02 14.06 20.95
CA SER A 125 -25.44 13.72 21.19
C SER A 125 -25.55 12.24 21.53
N ASP A 126 -26.59 11.88 22.28
CA ASP A 126 -26.98 10.47 22.48
C ASP A 126 -27.23 9.77 21.13
N ASP A 127 -27.67 10.50 20.08
CA ASP A 127 -27.97 9.95 18.76
C ASP A 127 -26.71 9.48 18.00
N ILE A 128 -25.60 10.23 18.03
CA ILE A 128 -24.36 9.84 17.32
C ILE A 128 -23.66 8.69 18.05
N THR A 129 -23.67 8.70 19.38
CA THR A 129 -23.01 7.63 20.17
C THR A 129 -23.70 6.28 20.03
N ASN A 130 -24.96 6.28 19.58
CA ASN A 130 -25.77 5.10 19.29
C ASN A 130 -25.82 4.74 17.79
N ASP A 131 -25.00 5.38 16.95
CA ASP A 131 -24.81 5.04 15.53
C ASP A 131 -23.39 4.49 15.27
N PRO A 132 -23.16 3.17 15.46
CA PRO A 132 -21.85 2.57 15.26
C PRO A 132 -21.35 2.67 13.81
N LYS A 133 -22.28 2.66 12.82
CA LYS A 133 -21.93 2.76 11.39
C LYS A 133 -21.47 4.18 11.05
N GLY A 134 -22.16 5.21 11.52
CA GLY A 134 -21.75 6.60 11.42
C GLY A 134 -20.42 6.88 12.13
N LEU A 135 -20.23 6.36 13.34
CA LEU A 135 -18.97 6.47 14.09
C LEU A 135 -17.79 5.84 13.35
N LEU A 136 -17.97 4.63 12.79
CA LEU A 136 -16.94 3.96 12.00
C LEU A 136 -16.60 4.76 10.74
N SER A 137 -17.61 5.30 10.04
CA SER A 137 -17.39 6.16 8.88
C SER A 137 -16.68 7.46 9.25
N LEU A 138 -17.04 8.11 10.37
CA LEU A 138 -16.36 9.31 10.88
C LEU A 138 -14.90 9.02 11.23
N TYR A 139 -14.65 7.93 11.97
CA TYR A 139 -13.30 7.50 12.32
C TYR A 139 -12.44 7.32 11.07
N ASN A 140 -12.93 6.60 10.06
CA ASN A 140 -12.20 6.41 8.82
C ASN A 140 -12.03 7.71 8.03
N ALA A 141 -13.06 8.55 7.92
CA ALA A 141 -12.98 9.84 7.22
C ALA A 141 -11.95 10.78 7.86
N ALA A 142 -11.91 10.85 9.19
CA ALA A 142 -11.03 11.75 9.92
C ALA A 142 -9.53 11.39 9.78
N HIS A 143 -9.17 10.13 9.46
CA HIS A 143 -7.79 9.74 9.16
C HIS A 143 -7.23 10.29 7.84
N LEU A 144 -8.07 10.96 7.03
CA LEU A 144 -7.65 11.74 5.85
C LEU A 144 -7.31 13.21 6.19
N LEU A 145 -7.13 13.52 7.48
CA LEU A 145 -6.67 14.82 7.93
C LEU A 145 -5.30 15.21 7.35
N THR A 146 -5.11 16.51 7.24
CA THR A 146 -3.88 17.20 6.88
C THR A 146 -3.36 18.00 8.07
N HIS A 147 -2.22 18.65 7.89
CA HIS A 147 -1.64 19.51 8.93
C HIS A 147 -2.61 20.61 9.38
N ASN A 148 -2.66 20.82 10.70
CA ASN A 148 -3.48 21.85 11.38
C ASN A 148 -5.00 21.61 11.39
N GLU A 149 -5.49 20.40 11.12
CA GLU A 149 -6.93 20.07 11.19
C GLU A 149 -7.33 19.50 12.56
N LYS A 150 -7.23 20.32 13.63
CA LYS A 150 -7.54 19.91 15.02
C LYS A 150 -8.94 19.30 15.19
N ALA A 151 -9.92 19.79 14.44
CA ALA A 151 -11.29 19.26 14.48
C ALA A 151 -11.36 17.77 14.07
N LEU A 152 -10.50 17.33 13.14
CA LEU A 152 -10.41 15.92 12.75
C LEU A 152 -9.60 15.10 13.75
N GLU A 153 -8.59 15.68 14.40
CA GLU A 153 -7.88 15.02 15.51
C GLU A 153 -8.85 14.72 16.67
N GLU A 154 -9.70 15.69 17.02
CA GLU A 154 -10.81 15.51 17.98
C GLU A 154 -11.79 14.43 17.53
N ALA A 155 -12.16 14.42 16.24
CA ALA A 155 -13.09 13.43 15.68
C ALA A 155 -12.52 12.00 15.76
N ILE A 156 -11.22 11.81 15.50
CA ILE A 156 -10.54 10.52 15.66
C ILE A 156 -10.63 10.05 17.10
N LEU A 157 -10.30 10.92 18.07
CA LEU A 157 -10.31 10.56 19.49
C LEU A 157 -11.72 10.22 19.97
N PHE A 158 -12.70 11.04 19.60
CA PHE A 158 -14.11 10.82 19.92
C PHE A 158 -14.62 9.50 19.34
N ALA A 159 -14.50 9.30 18.03
CA ALA A 159 -15.00 8.10 17.38
C ALA A 159 -14.29 6.85 17.88
N ARG A 160 -12.95 6.90 18.08
CA ARG A 160 -12.18 5.79 18.66
C ARG A 160 -12.71 5.38 20.03
N HIS A 161 -12.96 6.35 20.92
CA HIS A 161 -13.44 6.06 22.27
C HIS A 161 -14.77 5.29 22.25
N HIS A 162 -15.75 5.77 21.48
CA HIS A 162 -17.05 5.12 21.40
C HIS A 162 -17.00 3.77 20.68
N LEU A 163 -16.23 3.65 19.59
CA LEU A 163 -16.02 2.38 18.90
C LEU A 163 -15.36 1.33 19.81
N GLN A 164 -14.42 1.73 20.68
CA GLN A 164 -13.81 0.83 21.67
C GLN A 164 -14.80 0.32 22.72
N LEU A 165 -15.79 1.13 23.12
CA LEU A 165 -16.86 0.72 24.03
C LEU A 165 -17.84 -0.26 23.37
N LEU A 166 -18.08 -0.08 22.07
CA LEU A 166 -19.01 -0.91 21.29
C LEU A 166 -18.39 -2.23 20.83
N ARG A 167 -17.07 -2.28 20.65
CA ARG A 167 -16.33 -3.46 20.18
C ARG A 167 -16.64 -4.71 21.02
N GLY A 168 -16.99 -5.81 20.34
CA GLY A 168 -17.39 -7.08 20.93
C GLY A 168 -18.89 -7.16 21.27
N ASN A 169 -19.65 -6.07 21.07
CA ASN A 169 -21.08 -5.99 21.37
C ASN A 169 -21.94 -5.67 20.13
N LEU A 170 -21.34 -5.48 18.95
CA LEU A 170 -22.07 -5.24 17.70
C LEU A 170 -22.38 -6.56 16.99
N ALA A 171 -23.37 -6.55 16.10
CA ALA A 171 -23.64 -7.68 15.23
C ALA A 171 -22.62 -7.75 14.09
N TYR A 172 -22.34 -8.96 13.62
CA TYR A 172 -21.64 -9.16 12.35
C TYR A 172 -22.44 -8.51 11.19
N PRO A 173 -21.80 -7.85 10.22
CA PRO A 173 -20.34 -7.71 10.04
C PRO A 173 -19.70 -6.51 10.75
N LEU A 174 -20.50 -5.64 11.37
CA LEU A 174 -20.02 -4.34 11.85
C LEU A 174 -19.00 -4.47 12.99
N ASP A 175 -19.15 -5.45 13.87
CA ASP A 175 -18.19 -5.68 14.97
C ASP A 175 -16.77 -5.99 14.47
N GLU A 176 -16.67 -6.82 13.43
CA GLU A 176 -15.40 -7.18 12.79
C GLU A 176 -14.78 -5.98 12.07
N GLN A 177 -15.60 -5.19 11.37
CA GLN A 177 -15.14 -3.96 10.73
C GLN A 177 -14.61 -2.94 11.74
N VAL A 178 -15.29 -2.78 12.87
CA VAL A 178 -14.86 -1.90 13.97
C VAL A 178 -13.55 -2.40 14.58
N THR A 179 -13.45 -3.71 14.82
CA THR A 179 -12.23 -4.32 15.37
C THR A 179 -11.03 -4.07 14.46
N ARG A 180 -11.14 -4.35 13.17
CA ARG A 180 -10.05 -4.12 12.21
C ARG A 180 -9.69 -2.65 12.04
N ALA A 181 -10.68 -1.75 11.94
CA ALA A 181 -10.42 -0.33 11.77
C ALA A 181 -9.70 0.29 12.98
N LEU A 182 -9.98 -0.20 14.19
CA LEU A 182 -9.28 0.25 15.41
C LEU A 182 -7.80 -0.19 15.46
N GLU A 183 -7.42 -1.25 14.73
CA GLU A 183 -6.03 -1.66 14.55
C GLU A 183 -5.33 -0.82 13.47
N ILE A 184 -5.90 -0.79 12.26
CA ILE A 184 -5.44 0.04 11.15
C ILE A 184 -6.67 0.71 10.51
N PRO A 185 -6.76 2.05 10.50
CA PRO A 185 -7.92 2.74 9.94
C PRO A 185 -8.02 2.51 8.43
N LEU A 186 -9.24 2.37 7.90
CA LEU A 186 -9.51 1.97 6.52
C LEU A 186 -8.71 2.76 5.45
N PRO A 187 -8.51 4.10 5.54
CA PRO A 187 -7.71 4.82 4.54
C PRO A 187 -6.22 4.47 4.52
N ARG A 188 -5.72 3.78 5.55
CA ARG A 188 -4.33 3.31 5.68
C ARG A 188 -4.22 1.79 5.53
N THR A 189 -5.34 1.10 5.35
CA THR A 189 -5.38 -0.35 5.13
C THR A 189 -5.18 -0.65 3.64
N MET A 190 -4.30 -1.61 3.36
CA MET A 190 -4.05 -2.08 2.01
C MET A 190 -5.34 -2.68 1.41
N LYS A 191 -5.74 -2.17 0.23
CA LYS A 191 -7.02 -2.52 -0.40
C LYS A 191 -7.22 -4.04 -0.51
N ARG A 192 -6.24 -4.77 -1.05
CA ARG A 192 -6.35 -6.22 -1.26
C ARG A 192 -6.49 -7.04 0.02
N VAL A 193 -5.88 -6.58 1.11
CA VAL A 193 -6.04 -7.20 2.44
C VAL A 193 -7.45 -6.98 2.97
N GLU A 194 -8.02 -5.79 2.77
CA GLU A 194 -9.40 -5.50 3.17
C GLU A 194 -10.42 -6.27 2.33
N VAL A 195 -10.17 -6.47 1.02
CA VAL A 195 -11.10 -7.18 0.10
C VAL A 195 -11.47 -8.56 0.62
N LEU A 196 -10.49 -9.34 1.10
CA LEU A 196 -10.74 -10.70 1.58
C LEU A 196 -11.67 -10.75 2.80
N ASN A 197 -11.64 -9.73 3.65
CA ASN A 197 -12.57 -9.62 4.76
C ASN A 197 -13.93 -9.11 4.25
N TYR A 198 -13.91 -8.05 3.43
CA TYR A 198 -15.13 -7.37 3.02
C TYR A 198 -16.03 -8.20 2.10
N ILE A 199 -15.49 -9.14 1.32
CA ILE A 199 -16.29 -10.06 0.50
C ILE A 199 -17.32 -10.82 1.35
N PHE A 200 -16.90 -11.37 2.48
CA PHE A 200 -17.81 -12.10 3.38
C PHE A 200 -18.76 -11.16 4.12
N GLU A 201 -18.32 -9.95 4.43
CA GLU A 201 -19.15 -8.97 5.12
C GLU A 201 -20.26 -8.43 4.21
N TYR A 202 -19.92 -8.14 2.95
CA TYR A 202 -20.85 -7.68 1.93
C TYR A 202 -21.94 -8.71 1.65
N SER A 203 -21.60 -10.01 1.64
CA SER A 203 -22.58 -11.09 1.49
C SER A 203 -23.61 -11.17 2.63
N ALA A 204 -23.31 -10.58 3.79
CA ALA A 204 -24.23 -10.55 4.94
C ALA A 204 -25.04 -9.24 5.05
N GLU A 205 -24.77 -8.24 4.20
CA GLU A 205 -25.48 -6.95 4.21
C GLU A 205 -26.79 -7.01 3.39
N GLU A 206 -27.90 -7.43 4.00
CA GLU A 206 -29.20 -7.61 3.32
C GLU A 206 -29.68 -6.42 2.47
N LYS A 207 -29.38 -5.18 2.88
CA LYS A 207 -29.88 -3.97 2.21
C LYS A 207 -29.07 -3.52 1.00
N MET A 208 -27.77 -3.79 1.00
CA MET A 208 -26.83 -3.32 -0.03
C MET A 208 -26.31 -4.45 -0.90
N PHE A 209 -26.51 -5.69 -0.49
CA PHE A 209 -26.07 -6.88 -1.19
C PHE A 209 -26.63 -6.93 -2.62
N ASN A 210 -25.74 -7.21 -3.55
CA ASN A 210 -26.05 -7.52 -4.93
C ASN A 210 -25.20 -8.72 -5.37
N PRO A 211 -25.82 -9.82 -5.82
CA PRO A 211 -25.11 -11.05 -6.16
C PRO A 211 -24.14 -10.86 -7.33
N SER A 212 -24.49 -10.08 -8.35
CA SER A 212 -23.63 -9.82 -9.51
C SER A 212 -22.36 -9.06 -9.13
N ILE A 213 -22.47 -8.10 -8.20
CA ILE A 213 -21.31 -7.38 -7.65
C ILE A 213 -20.39 -8.33 -6.86
N LEU A 214 -20.96 -9.21 -6.03
CA LEU A 214 -20.17 -10.17 -5.25
C LEU A 214 -19.48 -11.19 -6.16
N GLU A 215 -20.21 -11.73 -7.14
CA GLU A 215 -19.68 -12.66 -8.13
C GLU A 215 -18.52 -12.03 -8.89
N LEU A 216 -18.68 -10.78 -9.35
CA LEU A 216 -17.61 -10.03 -10.01
C LEU A 216 -16.36 -9.92 -9.14
N ALA A 217 -16.53 -9.57 -7.85
CA ALA A 217 -15.42 -9.45 -6.91
C ALA A 217 -14.67 -10.76 -6.69
N VAL A 218 -15.38 -11.88 -6.56
CA VAL A 218 -14.78 -13.20 -6.34
C VAL A 218 -14.03 -13.68 -7.60
N LEU A 219 -14.66 -13.56 -8.77
CA LEU A 219 -14.03 -13.98 -10.03
C LEU A 219 -12.80 -13.12 -10.36
N ASP A 220 -12.92 -11.80 -10.24
CA ASP A 220 -11.82 -10.86 -10.45
C ASP A 220 -10.65 -11.14 -9.51
N PHE A 221 -10.92 -11.35 -8.21
CA PHE A 221 -9.89 -11.66 -7.23
C PHE A 221 -9.11 -12.92 -7.62
N ASN A 222 -9.82 -13.99 -8.01
CA ASN A 222 -9.22 -15.27 -8.36
C ASN A 222 -8.46 -15.22 -9.69
N ILE A 223 -8.95 -14.49 -10.70
CA ILE A 223 -8.22 -14.25 -11.96
C ILE A 223 -6.91 -13.51 -11.68
N LEU A 224 -6.97 -12.40 -10.92
CA LEU A 224 -5.79 -11.62 -10.59
C LEU A 224 -4.81 -12.41 -9.72
N GLN A 225 -5.28 -13.23 -8.77
CA GLN A 225 -4.42 -14.11 -7.98
C GLN A 225 -3.57 -15.03 -8.87
N LYS A 226 -4.11 -15.56 -9.97
CA LYS A 226 -3.34 -16.39 -10.92
C LYS A 226 -2.26 -15.60 -11.65
N VAL A 227 -2.57 -14.36 -12.04
CA VAL A 227 -1.56 -13.45 -12.61
C VAL A 227 -0.42 -13.27 -11.60
N HIS A 228 -0.75 -13.00 -10.34
CA HIS A 228 0.24 -12.80 -9.28
C HIS A 228 1.04 -14.06 -8.94
N GLN A 229 0.44 -15.24 -9.03
CA GLN A 229 1.14 -16.52 -8.88
C GLN A 229 2.18 -16.76 -9.98
N ASN A 230 1.86 -16.41 -11.23
CA ASN A 230 2.80 -16.50 -12.34
C ASN A 230 3.96 -15.50 -12.15
N GLU A 231 3.64 -14.26 -11.80
CA GLU A 231 4.65 -13.24 -11.48
C GLU A 231 5.56 -13.66 -10.31
N LEU A 232 4.98 -14.26 -9.25
CA LEU A 232 5.74 -14.80 -8.11
C LEU A 232 6.67 -15.94 -8.51
N LYS A 233 6.23 -16.83 -9.40
CA LYS A 233 7.09 -17.88 -9.94
C LYS A 233 8.28 -17.27 -10.69
N GLU A 234 8.02 -16.33 -11.58
CA GLU A 234 9.06 -15.68 -12.40
C GLU A 234 10.07 -14.93 -11.52
N ILE A 235 9.61 -14.16 -10.52
CA ILE A 235 10.52 -13.41 -9.66
C ILE A 235 11.33 -14.33 -8.73
N CYS A 236 10.74 -15.43 -8.24
CA CYS A 236 11.48 -16.42 -7.47
C CYS A 236 12.55 -17.12 -8.31
N GLN A 237 12.27 -17.44 -9.59
CA GLN A 237 13.27 -17.99 -10.51
C GLN A 237 14.37 -16.96 -10.85
N TRP A 238 14.00 -15.70 -11.06
CA TRP A 238 14.97 -14.61 -11.22
C TRP A 238 15.88 -14.50 -9.99
N TRP A 239 15.31 -14.59 -8.79
CA TRP A 239 16.05 -14.55 -7.54
C TRP A 239 16.99 -15.75 -7.36
N GLU A 240 16.54 -16.96 -7.69
CA GLU A 240 17.38 -18.18 -7.67
C GLU A 240 18.62 -18.01 -8.58
N ASN A 241 18.43 -17.51 -9.80
CA ASN A 241 19.52 -17.23 -10.72
C ASN A 241 20.46 -16.14 -10.16
N LEU A 242 19.90 -15.00 -9.75
CA LEU A 242 20.66 -13.87 -9.23
C LEU A 242 21.50 -14.27 -8.01
N SER A 243 20.90 -14.93 -7.03
CA SER A 243 21.54 -15.36 -5.78
C SER A 243 22.68 -16.35 -6.04
N SER A 244 22.51 -17.26 -7.01
CA SER A 244 23.55 -18.21 -7.42
C SER A 244 24.78 -17.55 -8.06
N ASP A 245 24.56 -16.42 -8.77
CA ASP A 245 25.60 -15.65 -9.44
C ASP A 245 26.38 -14.76 -8.45
N ILE A 246 25.67 -14.03 -7.58
CA ILE A 246 26.28 -13.10 -6.62
C ILE A 246 26.90 -13.83 -5.42
N ARG A 247 26.31 -14.96 -4.97
CA ARG A 247 26.75 -15.79 -3.84
C ARG A 247 26.95 -15.01 -2.54
N LEU A 248 25.99 -14.14 -2.21
CA LEU A 248 25.99 -13.42 -0.93
C LEU A 248 25.37 -14.32 0.15
N ASP A 249 26.16 -14.73 1.13
CA ASP A 249 25.74 -15.59 2.25
C ASP A 249 25.29 -14.79 3.49
N TYR A 250 25.34 -13.46 3.39
CA TYR A 250 25.07 -12.51 4.47
C TYR A 250 23.79 -11.70 4.26
N VAL A 251 22.96 -12.01 3.27
CA VAL A 251 21.77 -11.20 2.90
C VAL A 251 20.47 -11.88 3.30
N ARG A 252 19.44 -11.07 3.54
CA ARG A 252 18.06 -11.52 3.75
C ARG A 252 17.47 -12.02 2.44
N GLU A 253 16.78 -13.15 2.50
CA GLU A 253 16.01 -13.68 1.37
C GLU A 253 14.54 -13.26 1.49
N ARG A 254 14.16 -12.15 0.86
CA ARG A 254 12.82 -11.53 1.01
C ARG A 254 12.13 -11.22 -0.31
N VAL A 255 12.28 -12.12 -1.29
CA VAL A 255 11.75 -11.93 -2.64
C VAL A 255 10.21 -11.84 -2.66
N VAL A 256 9.52 -12.65 -1.86
CA VAL A 256 8.05 -12.65 -1.77
C VAL A 256 7.55 -11.38 -1.09
N GLU A 257 8.23 -10.91 -0.05
CA GLU A 257 7.92 -9.66 0.64
C GLU A 257 8.18 -8.44 -0.27
N CYS A 258 9.27 -8.47 -1.06
CA CYS A 258 9.55 -7.44 -2.06
C CYS A 258 8.48 -7.40 -3.17
N TYR A 259 8.03 -8.57 -3.62
CA TYR A 259 6.90 -8.67 -4.54
C TYR A 259 5.60 -8.16 -3.91
N PHE A 260 5.36 -8.50 -2.63
CA PHE A 260 4.20 -8.01 -1.89
C PHE A 260 4.16 -6.48 -1.79
N CYS A 261 5.31 -5.82 -1.60
CA CYS A 261 5.39 -4.35 -1.64
C CYS A 261 4.93 -3.77 -2.99
N ALA A 262 5.24 -4.43 -4.10
CA ALA A 262 4.80 -4.02 -5.43
C ALA A 262 3.30 -4.28 -5.65
N TYR A 263 2.85 -5.49 -5.27
CA TYR A 263 1.45 -5.89 -5.25
C TYR A 263 0.57 -4.91 -4.46
N ALA A 264 1.07 -4.39 -3.34
CA ALA A 264 0.37 -3.40 -2.53
C ALA A 264 0.12 -2.07 -3.24
N ALA A 265 1.04 -1.65 -4.10
CA ALA A 265 0.91 -0.39 -4.80
C ALA A 265 -0.08 -0.46 -5.98
N TYR A 266 -0.06 -1.58 -6.71
CA TYR A 266 -0.94 -1.85 -7.84
C TYR A 266 -1.06 -3.36 -8.08
N TYR A 267 -2.27 -3.89 -8.00
CA TYR A 267 -2.59 -5.31 -8.17
C TYR A 267 -3.23 -5.63 -9.53
N GLU A 268 -3.58 -4.60 -10.30
CA GLU A 268 -4.31 -4.67 -11.56
C GLU A 268 -3.45 -5.35 -12.66
N LYS A 269 -4.04 -6.16 -13.54
CA LYS A 269 -3.28 -7.02 -14.48
C LYS A 269 -2.38 -6.22 -15.43
N GLU A 270 -2.82 -5.04 -15.86
CA GLU A 270 -2.11 -4.11 -16.75
C GLU A 270 -0.82 -3.54 -16.15
N HIS A 271 -0.59 -3.71 -14.85
CA HIS A 271 0.60 -3.24 -14.15
C HIS A 271 1.63 -4.36 -13.88
N ALA A 272 1.51 -5.52 -14.51
CA ALA A 272 2.43 -6.66 -14.36
C ALA A 272 3.91 -6.28 -14.56
N ARG A 273 4.25 -5.64 -15.69
CA ARG A 273 5.62 -5.16 -15.95
C ARG A 273 6.13 -4.22 -14.86
N ALA A 274 5.28 -3.27 -14.43
CA ALA A 274 5.62 -2.35 -13.35
C ALA A 274 5.85 -3.08 -12.02
N ARG A 275 5.08 -4.14 -11.72
CA ARG A 275 5.23 -4.92 -10.48
C ARG A 275 6.55 -5.66 -10.49
N MET A 276 6.84 -6.33 -11.60
CA MET A 276 8.07 -7.11 -11.75
C MET A 276 9.32 -6.23 -11.65
N ILE A 277 9.37 -5.11 -12.37
CA ILE A 277 10.48 -4.15 -12.26
C ILE A 277 10.59 -3.65 -10.82
N PHE A 278 9.50 -3.17 -10.22
CA PHE A 278 9.57 -2.58 -8.88
C PHE A 278 9.94 -3.62 -7.80
N ALA A 279 9.42 -4.84 -7.88
CA ALA A 279 9.77 -5.91 -6.94
C ALA A 279 11.25 -6.32 -7.04
N LYS A 280 11.80 -6.43 -8.27
CA LYS A 280 13.24 -6.62 -8.48
C LYS A 280 14.06 -5.45 -7.91
N ARG A 281 13.57 -4.20 -8.06
CA ARG A 281 14.20 -3.01 -7.44
C ARG A 281 14.17 -3.07 -5.91
N CYS A 282 13.05 -3.44 -5.29
CA CYS A 282 12.95 -3.65 -3.85
C CYS A 282 13.95 -4.70 -3.35
N MET A 283 14.09 -5.81 -4.08
CA MET A 283 15.06 -6.86 -3.71
C MET A 283 16.50 -6.35 -3.80
N LEU A 284 16.87 -5.67 -4.90
CA LEU A 284 18.20 -5.07 -5.05
C LEU A 284 18.49 -4.01 -3.96
N PHE A 285 17.47 -3.23 -3.56
CA PHE A 285 17.58 -2.28 -2.46
C PHE A 285 17.81 -3.00 -1.12
N SER A 286 17.10 -4.10 -0.84
CA SER A 286 17.33 -4.90 0.36
C SER A 286 18.75 -5.50 0.41
N LEU A 287 19.27 -5.96 -0.73
CA LEU A 287 20.66 -6.44 -0.81
C LEU A 287 21.68 -5.31 -0.56
N LEU A 288 21.36 -4.10 -1.04
CA LEU A 288 22.19 -2.92 -0.83
C LEU A 288 22.24 -2.56 0.66
N ASP A 289 21.09 -2.54 1.32
CA ASP A 289 20.90 -2.32 2.76
C ASP A 289 21.75 -3.32 3.58
N ASP A 290 21.56 -4.63 3.34
CA ASP A 290 22.34 -5.68 4.00
C ASP A 290 23.84 -5.56 3.77
N THR A 291 24.23 -5.15 2.56
CA THR A 291 25.63 -4.94 2.23
C THR A 291 26.24 -3.82 3.06
N TYR A 292 25.55 -2.70 3.25
CA TYR A 292 26.07 -1.58 4.05
C TYR A 292 26.05 -1.86 5.55
N ASP A 293 25.02 -2.57 6.05
CA ASP A 293 24.82 -2.73 7.49
C ASP A 293 25.61 -3.91 8.08
N VAL A 294 25.75 -5.00 7.31
CA VAL A 294 26.30 -6.26 7.82
C VAL A 294 27.69 -6.57 7.28
N ARG A 295 27.98 -6.19 6.03
CA ARG A 295 29.16 -6.68 5.30
C ARG A 295 30.24 -5.63 5.05
N ALA A 296 29.89 -4.50 4.45
CA ALA A 296 30.86 -3.57 3.91
C ALA A 296 31.56 -2.79 5.04
N THR A 297 32.89 -2.76 5.01
CA THR A 297 33.63 -1.80 5.82
C THR A 297 33.36 -0.38 5.31
N LEU A 298 33.56 0.65 6.14
CA LEU A 298 33.37 2.04 5.73
C LEU A 298 34.17 2.43 4.46
N GLU A 299 35.37 1.88 4.28
CA GLU A 299 36.18 2.12 3.08
C GLU A 299 35.59 1.45 1.84
N GLU A 300 35.18 0.18 1.96
CA GLU A 300 34.50 -0.55 0.88
C GLU A 300 33.17 0.09 0.52
N ALA A 301 32.37 0.46 1.51
CA ALA A 301 31.10 1.18 1.37
C ALA A 301 31.27 2.49 0.57
N ARG A 302 32.30 3.29 0.87
CA ARG A 302 32.60 4.52 0.11
C ARG A 302 32.94 4.24 -1.34
N LYS A 303 33.81 3.25 -1.59
CA LYS A 303 34.19 2.86 -2.97
C LYS A 303 32.99 2.31 -3.73
N PHE A 304 32.15 1.53 -3.07
CA PHE A 304 30.94 0.95 -3.66
C PHE A 304 29.92 2.05 -4.01
N ASN A 305 29.69 2.98 -3.08
CA ASN A 305 28.87 4.16 -3.32
C ASN A 305 29.41 5.00 -4.49
N ASP A 306 30.72 5.28 -4.54
CA ASP A 306 31.33 6.03 -5.64
C ASP A 306 31.10 5.35 -7.00
N ALA A 307 31.21 4.02 -7.06
CA ALA A 307 30.91 3.25 -8.26
C ALA A 307 29.43 3.34 -8.66
N LEU A 308 28.51 3.26 -7.70
CA LEU A 308 27.07 3.44 -7.93
C LEU A 308 26.75 4.85 -8.43
N GLN A 309 27.32 5.90 -7.81
CA GLN A 309 27.07 7.28 -8.21
C GLN A 309 27.61 7.59 -9.62
N ARG A 310 28.76 7.02 -9.99
CA ARG A 310 29.32 7.16 -11.34
C ARG A 310 28.63 6.27 -12.37
N TRP A 311 27.95 5.21 -11.93
CA TRP A 311 27.38 4.16 -12.78
C TRP A 311 28.41 3.53 -13.73
N ASP A 312 29.69 3.51 -13.33
CA ASP A 312 30.83 3.11 -14.18
C ASP A 312 31.47 1.80 -13.69
N LYS A 313 31.81 0.92 -14.65
CA LYS A 313 32.46 -0.37 -14.42
C LYS A 313 33.98 -0.26 -14.25
N SER A 314 34.59 0.88 -14.57
CA SER A 314 36.05 1.06 -14.61
C SER A 314 36.72 0.92 -13.23
N ASP A 315 36.13 1.45 -12.17
CA ASP A 315 36.69 1.48 -10.81
C ASP A 315 36.34 0.25 -9.95
N VAL A 316 35.45 -0.62 -10.43
CA VAL A 316 34.94 -1.79 -9.68
C VAL A 316 36.05 -2.85 -9.46
N SER A 317 37.17 -2.72 -10.17
CA SER A 317 38.35 -3.59 -9.99
C SER A 317 39.01 -3.46 -8.61
N LEU A 318 38.76 -2.34 -7.90
CA LEU A 318 39.27 -2.09 -6.55
C LEU A 318 38.35 -2.60 -5.43
N LEU A 319 37.16 -3.09 -5.79
CA LEU A 319 36.22 -3.67 -4.84
C LEU A 319 36.55 -5.15 -4.59
N PRO A 320 36.27 -5.64 -3.37
CA PRO A 320 36.16 -7.07 -3.10
C PRO A 320 35.31 -7.81 -4.14
N GLU A 321 35.64 -9.06 -4.42
CA GLU A 321 35.03 -9.84 -5.50
C GLU A 321 33.51 -10.03 -5.31
N ASP A 322 33.04 -10.19 -4.07
CA ASP A 322 31.61 -10.24 -3.73
C ASP A 322 30.89 -8.93 -4.08
N LEU A 323 31.43 -7.78 -3.65
CA LEU A 323 30.87 -6.47 -3.97
C LEU A 323 30.92 -6.17 -5.46
N LYS A 324 32.01 -6.56 -6.14
CA LYS A 324 32.12 -6.41 -7.60
C LYS A 324 31.06 -7.20 -8.34
N ARG A 325 30.80 -8.46 -7.94
CA ARG A 325 29.70 -9.26 -8.52
C ARG A 325 28.37 -8.59 -8.28
N PHE A 326 28.12 -8.13 -7.06
CA PHE A 326 26.87 -7.46 -6.74
C PHE A 326 26.66 -6.18 -7.56
N PHE A 327 27.68 -5.32 -7.69
CA PHE A 327 27.61 -4.14 -8.56
C PHE A 327 27.29 -4.51 -10.02
N LEU A 328 27.98 -5.52 -10.57
CA LEU A 328 27.73 -5.96 -11.94
C LEU A 328 26.30 -6.49 -12.12
N SER A 329 25.77 -7.18 -11.12
CA SER A 329 24.37 -7.64 -11.10
C SER A 329 23.38 -6.48 -11.05
N ILE A 330 23.65 -5.42 -10.27
CA ILE A 330 22.85 -4.18 -10.29
C ILE A 330 22.82 -3.62 -11.72
N ILE A 331 23.99 -3.39 -12.33
CA ILE A 331 24.07 -2.84 -13.70
C ILE A 331 23.35 -3.74 -14.72
N SER A 332 23.45 -5.06 -14.57
CA SER A 332 22.76 -6.01 -15.45
C SER A 332 21.24 -5.90 -15.34
N ASN A 333 20.72 -5.88 -14.11
CA ASN A 333 19.27 -5.75 -13.87
C ASN A 333 18.71 -4.44 -14.40
N PHE A 334 19.45 -3.33 -14.27
CA PHE A 334 18.99 -2.06 -14.86
C PHE A 334 18.96 -2.07 -16.38
N ARG A 335 19.83 -2.85 -17.04
CA ARG A 335 19.74 -3.04 -18.49
C ARG A 335 18.52 -3.89 -18.85
N GLU A 336 18.27 -4.96 -18.08
CA GLU A 336 17.06 -5.77 -18.22
C GLU A 336 15.79 -4.91 -18.08
N PHE A 337 15.71 -4.02 -17.08
CA PHE A 337 14.57 -3.10 -16.94
C PHE A 337 14.42 -2.20 -18.16
N GLU A 338 15.51 -1.72 -18.76
CA GLU A 338 15.45 -0.91 -19.99
C GLU A 338 15.04 -1.73 -21.22
N ASP A 339 15.39 -3.01 -21.26
CA ASP A 339 15.02 -3.92 -22.34
C ASP A 339 13.55 -4.37 -22.27
N GLU A 340 12.96 -4.41 -21.07
CA GLU A 340 11.52 -4.62 -20.84
C GLU A 340 10.65 -3.40 -21.23
N LEU A 341 11.25 -2.22 -21.40
CA LEU A 341 10.54 -0.98 -21.76
C LEU A 341 10.39 -0.81 -23.28
N GLU A 342 9.27 -0.23 -23.70
CA GLU A 342 9.06 0.11 -25.10
C GLU A 342 10.10 1.16 -25.56
N PRO A 343 10.45 1.23 -26.86
CA PRO A 343 11.48 2.15 -27.35
C PRO A 343 11.29 3.61 -26.94
N HIS A 344 10.05 4.08 -26.87
CA HIS A 344 9.71 5.45 -26.48
C HIS A 344 9.67 5.64 -24.95
N GLU A 345 9.75 4.57 -24.16
CA GLU A 345 9.72 4.56 -22.69
C GLU A 345 11.12 4.36 -22.08
N LYS A 346 12.12 3.89 -22.85
CA LYS A 346 13.47 3.57 -22.34
C LYS A 346 14.13 4.68 -21.53
N TYR A 347 13.82 5.95 -21.83
CA TYR A 347 14.29 7.11 -21.07
C TYR A 347 13.96 7.02 -19.57
N ARG A 348 12.87 6.34 -19.18
CA ARG A 348 12.44 6.17 -17.78
C ARG A 348 13.49 5.46 -16.94
N ASN A 349 14.26 4.55 -17.52
CA ASN A 349 15.33 3.87 -16.78
C ASN A 349 16.44 4.84 -16.33
N SER A 350 16.69 5.93 -17.09
CA SER A 350 17.63 6.97 -16.64
C SER A 350 17.15 7.70 -15.38
N TYR A 351 15.84 7.84 -15.19
CA TYR A 351 15.26 8.40 -13.96
C TYR A 351 15.38 7.39 -12.81
N ASN A 352 15.13 6.11 -13.08
CA ASN A 352 15.35 5.02 -12.13
C ASN A 352 16.79 5.03 -11.59
N ILE A 353 17.77 5.14 -12.48
CA ILE A 353 19.20 5.21 -12.12
C ILE A 353 19.46 6.43 -11.24
N LYS A 354 19.01 7.62 -11.66
CA LYS A 354 19.21 8.88 -10.92
C LYS A 354 18.59 8.88 -9.52
N ALA A 355 17.52 8.12 -9.30
CA ALA A 355 16.85 8.05 -8.01
C ALA A 355 17.56 7.13 -7.01
N THR A 356 18.51 6.29 -7.46
CA THR A 356 19.23 5.30 -6.62
C THR A 356 19.96 5.97 -5.46
N GLY A 357 19.75 5.45 -4.24
CA GLY A 357 20.42 5.89 -3.01
C GLY A 357 19.74 7.08 -2.31
N GLY A 358 18.53 7.49 -2.73
CA GLY A 358 17.79 8.60 -2.12
C GLY A 358 16.38 8.23 -1.67
N ALA A 359 15.75 9.12 -0.87
CA ALA A 359 14.37 8.95 -0.39
C ALA A 359 13.30 8.82 -1.49
N ILE A 360 13.65 9.18 -2.73
CA ILE A 360 12.81 9.07 -3.92
C ILE A 360 13.04 7.79 -4.73
N GLU A 361 14.00 6.93 -4.34
CA GLU A 361 14.35 5.70 -5.08
C GLU A 361 13.13 4.82 -5.32
N LEU A 362 12.44 4.43 -4.24
CA LEU A 362 11.27 3.56 -4.33
C LEU A 362 10.10 4.26 -5.04
N PRO A 363 9.71 5.52 -4.71
CA PRO A 363 8.70 6.25 -5.45
C PRO A 363 8.94 6.36 -6.97
N VAL A 364 10.17 6.61 -7.41
CA VAL A 364 10.47 6.70 -8.86
C VAL A 364 10.42 5.31 -9.49
N SER A 365 11.07 4.32 -8.86
CA SER A 365 11.08 2.92 -9.33
C SER A 365 9.66 2.35 -9.50
N LEU A 366 8.74 2.79 -8.64
CA LEU A 366 7.34 2.38 -8.61
C LEU A 366 6.59 2.61 -9.93
N ILE A 367 6.96 3.65 -10.68
CA ILE A 367 6.26 4.00 -11.92
C ILE A 367 7.03 3.63 -13.19
N VAL A 368 8.29 3.20 -13.11
CA VAL A 368 9.15 3.01 -14.29
C VAL A 368 8.50 2.11 -15.34
N GLY A 369 7.89 1.00 -14.92
CA GLY A 369 7.22 0.06 -15.83
C GLY A 369 5.74 0.35 -16.10
N MET A 370 5.15 1.38 -15.48
CA MET A 370 3.74 1.72 -15.66
C MET A 370 3.51 2.41 -17.02
N GLY A 371 2.32 2.25 -17.61
CA GLY A 371 1.94 2.86 -18.89
C GLY A 371 1.79 4.39 -18.82
N ASP A 372 0.58 4.89 -19.07
CA ASP A 372 0.33 6.32 -19.27
C ASP A 372 0.62 7.20 -18.04
N ILE A 373 0.70 6.62 -16.84
CA ILE A 373 1.02 7.35 -15.61
C ILE A 373 2.47 7.83 -15.59
N ALA A 374 3.40 7.06 -16.17
CA ALA A 374 4.84 7.32 -16.09
C ALA A 374 5.32 8.28 -17.18
N THR A 375 4.68 9.44 -17.27
CA THR A 375 5.09 10.48 -18.21
C THR A 375 6.40 11.14 -17.78
N LYS A 376 7.10 11.74 -18.73
CA LYS A 376 8.28 12.55 -18.43
C LYS A 376 7.98 13.67 -17.44
N GLU A 377 6.81 14.30 -17.54
CA GLU A 377 6.38 15.36 -16.62
C GLU A 377 6.26 14.85 -15.18
N VAL A 378 5.64 13.68 -14.98
CA VAL A 378 5.52 13.04 -13.66
C VAL A 378 6.89 12.69 -13.09
N LEU A 379 7.79 12.13 -13.91
CA LEU A 379 9.14 11.76 -13.49
C LEU A 379 10.02 12.98 -13.17
N ASP A 380 9.95 14.03 -14.00
CA ASP A 380 10.62 15.31 -13.73
C ASP A 380 10.09 15.92 -12.42
N TRP A 381 8.78 15.87 -12.20
CA TRP A 381 8.15 16.32 -10.95
C TRP A 381 8.60 15.49 -9.74
N ALA A 382 8.63 14.16 -9.86
CA ALA A 382 9.04 13.27 -8.77
C ALA A 382 10.50 13.51 -8.32
N LEU A 383 11.40 13.82 -9.26
CA LEU A 383 12.79 14.19 -8.94
C LEU A 383 12.91 15.60 -8.35
N ALA A 384 12.17 16.57 -8.89
CA ALA A 384 12.28 17.98 -8.49
C ALA A 384 11.51 18.30 -7.19
N ASN A 385 10.40 17.61 -6.95
CA ASN A 385 9.55 17.77 -5.78
C ASN A 385 9.46 16.44 -5.03
N PRO A 386 10.39 16.20 -4.09
CA PRO A 386 10.44 14.95 -3.35
C PRO A 386 9.39 14.89 -2.24
N ASP A 387 8.44 15.82 -2.11
CA ASP A 387 7.55 15.89 -0.95
C ASP A 387 6.74 14.60 -0.76
N ALA A 388 6.26 13.98 -1.84
CA ALA A 388 5.55 12.69 -1.77
C ALA A 388 6.49 11.56 -1.36
N GLY A 389 7.71 11.52 -1.92
CA GLY A 389 8.73 10.55 -1.54
C GLY A 389 9.21 10.74 -0.11
N ARG A 390 9.32 11.98 0.38
CA ARG A 390 9.67 12.33 1.75
C ARG A 390 8.58 11.89 2.71
N ALA A 391 7.30 12.18 2.40
CA ALA A 391 6.19 11.74 3.22
C ALA A 391 6.12 10.21 3.33
N PHE A 392 6.39 9.49 2.24
CA PHE A 392 6.56 8.03 2.28
C PHE A 392 7.76 7.62 3.14
N ALA A 393 8.93 8.22 2.93
CA ALA A 393 10.13 7.89 3.68
C ALA A 393 9.96 8.14 5.18
N GLU A 394 9.29 9.21 5.58
CA GLU A 394 8.92 9.50 6.97
C GLU A 394 8.04 8.39 7.54
N VAL A 395 6.95 8.02 6.87
CA VAL A 395 6.07 6.93 7.33
C VAL A 395 6.85 5.62 7.45
N ALA A 396 7.56 5.21 6.40
CA ALA A 396 8.27 3.94 6.37
C ALA A 396 9.42 3.88 7.39
N ARG A 397 10.28 4.91 7.45
CA ARG A 397 11.43 4.97 8.36
C ARG A 397 10.99 5.01 9.81
N PHE A 398 10.03 5.85 10.17
CA PHE A 398 9.62 5.96 11.57
C PHE A 398 8.89 4.71 12.05
N MET A 399 8.12 4.04 11.19
CA MET A 399 7.50 2.76 11.56
C MET A 399 8.52 1.62 11.67
N ASP A 400 9.50 1.54 10.76
CA ASP A 400 10.60 0.58 10.85
C ASP A 400 11.43 0.77 12.14
N ASP A 401 11.82 2.01 12.44
CA ASP A 401 12.59 2.33 13.64
C ASP A 401 11.83 2.03 14.94
N LEU A 402 10.50 2.23 14.96
CA LEU A 402 9.64 1.82 16.07
C LEU A 402 9.57 0.29 16.22
N ALA A 403 9.59 -0.46 15.12
CA ALA A 403 9.64 -1.91 15.15
C ALA A 403 11.01 -2.43 15.62
N ALA A 404 12.09 -1.79 15.16
CA ALA A 404 13.46 -2.11 15.56
C ALA A 404 13.70 -1.83 17.06
N SER A 405 13.08 -0.79 17.64
CA SER A 405 13.21 -0.49 19.07
C SER A 405 12.67 -1.59 20.00
N HIS A 406 11.75 -2.42 19.49
CA HIS A 406 11.14 -3.54 20.22
C HIS A 406 11.83 -4.87 19.91
N SER A 407 12.13 -5.10 18.64
CA SER A 407 12.67 -6.39 18.17
C SER A 407 14.19 -6.50 18.39
N GLY A 408 14.87 -5.39 18.71
CA GLY A 408 16.32 -5.29 18.73
C GLY A 408 16.88 -5.03 17.33
N ARG A 409 17.97 -4.26 17.27
CA ARG A 409 18.73 -4.00 16.04
C ARG A 409 20.03 -4.81 16.01
N ASP A 410 20.63 -4.94 14.83
CA ASP A 410 21.99 -5.46 14.73
C ASP A 410 22.97 -4.55 15.50
N LYS A 411 23.97 -5.15 16.15
CA LYS A 411 25.03 -4.42 16.85
C LYS A 411 25.89 -3.57 15.91
N MET A 412 25.93 -3.90 14.61
CA MET A 412 26.68 -3.13 13.61
C MET A 412 25.87 -1.97 13.00
N ASP A 413 24.56 -1.94 13.25
CA ASP A 413 23.66 -0.90 12.75
C ASP A 413 23.97 0.47 13.40
N VAL A 414 23.55 1.55 12.76
CA VAL A 414 23.55 2.89 13.34
C VAL A 414 22.47 3.03 14.41
N ALA A 415 22.54 4.09 15.20
CA ALA A 415 21.50 4.35 16.19
C ALA A 415 20.18 4.70 15.51
N SER A 416 19.08 4.04 15.90
CA SER A 416 17.75 4.34 15.34
C SER A 416 17.28 5.74 15.72
N THR A 417 16.26 6.26 15.05
CA THR A 417 15.68 7.57 15.38
C THR A 417 15.18 7.60 16.83
N VAL A 418 14.66 6.47 17.35
CA VAL A 418 14.23 6.35 18.77
C VAL A 418 15.42 6.53 19.71
N GLU A 419 16.55 5.84 19.45
CA GLU A 419 17.76 5.95 20.28
C GLU A 419 18.39 7.35 20.20
N CYS A 420 18.44 7.92 18.99
CA CYS A 420 18.92 9.28 18.78
C CYS A 420 18.09 10.29 19.59
N TYR A 421 16.75 10.19 19.52
CA TYR A 421 15.85 11.09 20.25
C TYR A 421 15.99 10.95 21.77
N MET A 422 16.11 9.72 22.29
CA MET A 422 16.36 9.47 23.71
C MET A 422 17.65 10.16 24.18
N ASN A 423 18.73 10.02 23.42
CA ASN A 423 20.04 10.57 23.77
C ASN A 423 20.08 12.09 23.65
N GLU A 424 19.47 12.66 22.61
CA GLU A 424 19.46 14.10 22.36
C GLU A 424 18.61 14.85 23.41
N HIS A 425 17.48 14.29 23.83
CA HIS A 425 16.53 14.95 24.72
C HIS A 425 16.55 14.44 26.16
N GLY A 426 17.32 13.38 26.47
CA GLY A 426 17.40 12.80 27.81
C GLY A 426 16.07 12.23 28.31
N VAL A 427 15.26 11.67 27.42
CA VAL A 427 13.91 11.16 27.72
C VAL A 427 13.87 9.63 27.76
N THR A 428 12.79 9.06 28.32
CA THR A 428 12.57 7.62 28.31
C THR A 428 12.24 7.11 26.90
N ARG A 429 12.38 5.80 26.71
CA ARG A 429 12.03 5.14 25.43
C ARG A 429 10.58 5.39 25.06
N GLU A 430 9.66 5.30 26.02
CA GLU A 430 8.22 5.47 25.78
C GLU A 430 7.91 6.89 25.28
N VAL A 431 8.58 7.91 25.83
CA VAL A 431 8.44 9.29 25.37
C VAL A 431 9.01 9.47 23.96
N ALA A 432 10.17 8.88 23.68
CA ALA A 432 10.76 8.90 22.34
C ALA A 432 9.86 8.20 21.32
N GLU A 433 9.38 6.99 21.62
CA GLU A 433 8.47 6.23 20.76
C GLU A 433 7.17 6.97 20.48
N ALA A 434 6.56 7.59 21.49
CA ALA A 434 5.36 8.42 21.29
C ALA A 434 5.65 9.60 20.35
N LYS A 435 6.83 10.22 20.45
CA LYS A 435 7.23 11.30 19.54
C LYS A 435 7.45 10.80 18.12
N ILE A 436 8.15 9.68 17.94
CA ILE A 436 8.41 9.09 16.62
C ILE A 436 7.12 8.61 15.96
N ALA A 437 6.18 8.04 16.73
CA ALA A 437 4.85 7.72 16.23
C ALA A 437 4.11 8.98 15.74
N GLY A 438 4.22 10.08 16.48
CA GLY A 438 3.72 11.39 16.04
C GLY A 438 4.35 11.90 14.74
N MET A 439 5.65 11.64 14.52
CA MET A 439 6.32 11.97 13.25
C MET A 439 5.83 11.09 12.08
N ALA A 440 5.54 9.81 12.32
CA ALA A 440 4.90 8.94 11.33
C ALA A 440 3.48 9.45 10.97
N GLU A 441 2.72 9.92 11.96
CA GLU A 441 1.43 10.58 11.73
C GLU A 441 1.56 11.86 10.90
N ASP A 442 2.60 12.66 11.15
CA ASP A 442 2.89 13.86 10.35
C ASP A 442 3.22 13.51 8.89
N GLY A 443 3.93 12.39 8.65
CA GLY A 443 4.14 11.84 7.31
C GLY A 443 2.83 11.49 6.59
N TRP A 444 1.88 10.85 7.28
CA TRP A 444 0.53 10.59 6.75
C TRP A 444 -0.25 11.88 6.45
N LYS A 445 -0.19 12.89 7.34
CA LYS A 445 -0.81 14.21 7.11
C LYS A 445 -0.22 14.89 5.88
N SER A 446 1.11 14.82 5.70
CA SER A 446 1.80 15.32 4.51
C SER A 446 1.33 14.61 3.24
N MET A 447 1.28 13.27 3.27
CA MET A 447 0.78 12.46 2.15
C MET A 447 -0.65 12.84 1.76
N ASN A 448 -1.55 12.98 2.74
CA ASN A 448 -2.92 13.43 2.51
C ASN A 448 -2.93 14.83 1.88
N GLN A 449 -2.13 15.77 2.39
CA GLN A 449 -2.10 17.14 1.89
C GLN A 449 -1.64 17.22 0.41
N ILE A 450 -0.70 16.37 0.02
CA ILE A 450 -0.16 16.32 -1.35
C ILE A 450 -1.22 15.93 -2.38
N ARG A 451 -2.18 15.04 -2.02
CA ARG A 451 -3.30 14.66 -2.89
C ARG A 451 -4.08 15.87 -3.41
N PHE A 452 -4.26 16.89 -2.57
CA PHE A 452 -4.98 18.11 -2.90
C PHE A 452 -4.10 19.13 -3.62
N LYS A 453 -2.89 19.38 -3.08
CA LYS A 453 -1.96 20.39 -3.61
C LYS A 453 -1.48 20.05 -5.02
N HIS A 454 -1.35 18.76 -5.31
CA HIS A 454 -0.80 18.25 -6.56
C HIS A 454 -1.77 17.30 -7.26
N ARG A 455 -3.06 17.67 -7.32
CA ARG A 455 -4.11 16.83 -7.91
C ARG A 455 -3.82 16.39 -9.35
N ALA A 456 -3.08 17.18 -10.13
CA ALA A 456 -2.65 16.80 -11.49
C ALA A 456 -1.77 15.53 -11.51
N PHE A 457 -1.04 15.27 -10.41
CA PHE A 457 -0.19 14.10 -10.22
C PHE A 457 -0.83 13.06 -9.29
N LEU A 458 -2.15 13.15 -9.03
CA LEU A 458 -2.85 12.27 -8.10
C LEU A 458 -2.67 10.77 -8.41
N PRO A 459 -2.70 10.29 -9.67
CA PRO A 459 -2.47 8.87 -9.94
C PRO A 459 -1.13 8.38 -9.41
N PHE A 460 -0.07 9.18 -9.56
CA PHE A 460 1.25 8.88 -9.01
C PHE A 460 1.28 8.95 -7.48
N VAL A 461 0.73 10.02 -6.89
CA VAL A 461 0.66 10.20 -5.43
C VAL A 461 -0.13 9.06 -4.78
N GLN A 462 -1.19 8.56 -5.43
CA GLN A 462 -1.97 7.43 -4.96
C GLN A 462 -1.14 6.14 -4.89
N ARG A 463 -0.27 5.88 -5.88
CA ARG A 463 0.63 4.71 -5.83
C ARG A 463 1.63 4.82 -4.68
N ILE A 464 2.17 6.01 -4.40
CA ILE A 464 3.05 6.23 -3.24
C ILE A 464 2.26 6.04 -1.92
N ALA A 465 1.04 6.55 -1.83
CA ALA A 465 0.22 6.37 -0.64
C ALA A 465 -0.12 4.88 -0.38
N ASN A 466 -0.32 4.08 -1.44
CA ASN A 466 -0.48 2.64 -1.32
C ASN A 466 0.81 1.97 -0.78
N LEU A 467 1.99 2.48 -1.16
CA LEU A 467 3.27 2.04 -0.59
C LEU A 467 3.40 2.42 0.90
N CYS A 468 2.84 3.55 1.35
CA CYS A 468 2.73 3.84 2.78
C CYS A 468 1.86 2.81 3.53
N MET A 469 0.80 2.28 2.89
CA MET A 469 -0.05 1.25 3.48
C MET A 469 0.70 -0.08 3.64
N SER A 470 1.55 -0.45 2.67
CA SER A 470 2.37 -1.67 2.81
C SER A 470 3.37 -1.55 3.96
N ALA A 471 4.04 -0.40 4.11
CA ALA A 471 4.90 -0.14 5.27
C ALA A 471 4.12 -0.17 6.59
N THR A 472 2.90 0.38 6.59
CA THR A 472 2.02 0.36 7.77
C THR A 472 1.67 -1.05 8.20
N LEU A 473 1.41 -1.94 7.24
CA LEU A 473 1.13 -3.35 7.50
C LEU A 473 2.38 -4.12 7.95
N LEU A 474 3.49 -3.98 7.21
CA LEU A 474 4.75 -4.70 7.49
C LEU A 474 5.32 -4.36 8.86
N TYR A 475 5.13 -3.11 9.32
CA TYR A 475 5.64 -2.64 10.62
C TYR A 475 4.54 -2.50 11.68
N HIS A 476 3.35 -3.05 11.42
CA HIS A 476 2.23 -2.99 12.35
C HIS A 476 2.58 -3.64 13.71
N GLY A 477 2.03 -3.10 14.79
CA GLY A 477 2.27 -3.62 16.14
C GLY A 477 3.73 -3.52 16.60
N LYS A 478 4.55 -2.69 15.93
CA LYS A 478 5.99 -2.54 16.19
C LYS A 478 6.78 -3.84 15.97
N LYS A 479 6.41 -4.59 14.94
CA LYS A 479 7.08 -5.83 14.53
C LYS A 479 7.77 -5.62 13.20
N ASN A 480 8.94 -6.23 12.99
CA ASN A 480 9.64 -6.13 11.70
C ASN A 480 9.16 -7.24 10.76
N GLY A 481 7.97 -7.06 10.16
CA GLY A 481 7.35 -8.05 9.27
C GLY A 481 8.08 -8.24 7.94
N PHE A 482 8.91 -7.28 7.53
CA PHE A 482 9.78 -7.45 6.35
C PHE A 482 10.94 -8.42 6.65
N SER A 483 11.64 -8.22 7.76
CA SER A 483 12.77 -9.07 8.14
C SER A 483 12.33 -10.39 8.79
N ASN A 484 11.14 -10.46 9.39
CA ASN A 484 10.54 -11.68 9.92
C ASN A 484 9.03 -11.72 9.61
N SER A 485 8.71 -12.32 8.47
CA SER A 485 7.35 -12.40 7.91
C SER A 485 6.52 -13.57 8.42
N LEU A 486 6.96 -14.30 9.45
CA LEU A 486 6.26 -15.50 9.93
C LEU A 486 4.80 -15.23 10.31
N GLU A 487 4.53 -14.09 10.94
CA GLU A 487 3.16 -13.69 11.32
C GLU A 487 2.32 -13.20 10.14
N LEU A 488 2.94 -12.89 8.99
CA LEU A 488 2.27 -12.49 7.77
C LEU A 488 2.01 -13.68 6.84
N LYS A 489 2.47 -14.88 7.21
CA LYS A 489 2.37 -16.08 6.37
C LYS A 489 0.93 -16.39 5.96
N ASP A 490 0.01 -16.43 6.91
CA ASP A 490 -1.41 -16.75 6.63
C ASP A 490 -2.03 -15.72 5.68
N MET A 491 -1.65 -14.44 5.82
CA MET A 491 -2.08 -13.38 4.90
C MET A 491 -1.48 -13.57 3.51
N PHE A 492 -0.19 -13.89 3.39
CA PHE A 492 0.38 -14.17 2.06
C PHE A 492 -0.23 -15.42 1.43
N GLU A 493 -0.53 -16.46 2.20
CA GLU A 493 -1.23 -17.65 1.71
C GLU A 493 -2.63 -17.29 1.20
N SER A 494 -3.39 -16.44 1.90
CA SER A 494 -4.71 -16.02 1.45
C SER A 494 -4.70 -15.18 0.16
N HIS A 495 -3.58 -14.51 -0.14
CA HIS A 495 -3.46 -13.66 -1.33
C HIS A 495 -2.84 -14.40 -2.51
N PHE A 496 -1.90 -15.31 -2.27
CA PHE A 496 -1.07 -15.91 -3.32
C PHE A 496 -1.20 -17.42 -3.45
N VAL A 497 -1.89 -18.11 -2.53
CA VAL A 497 -1.97 -19.58 -2.53
C VAL A 497 -3.42 -20.05 -2.56
N ASN A 498 -4.25 -19.52 -1.66
CA ASN A 498 -5.62 -19.99 -1.45
C ASN A 498 -6.60 -19.09 -2.24
N PRO A 499 -7.31 -19.63 -3.25
CA PRO A 499 -8.34 -18.88 -3.95
C PRO A 499 -9.60 -18.73 -3.08
N ILE A 500 -10.42 -17.73 -3.39
CA ILE A 500 -11.75 -17.60 -2.78
C ILE A 500 -12.65 -18.70 -3.35
N PRO A 501 -13.35 -19.49 -2.51
CA PRO A 501 -14.23 -20.56 -3.00
C PRO A 501 -15.38 -20.03 -3.87
N LEU A 502 -15.61 -20.64 -5.03
CA LEU A 502 -16.71 -20.27 -5.93
C LEU A 502 -18.08 -20.68 -5.41
N ASN A 503 -18.16 -21.60 -4.45
CA ASN A 503 -19.43 -22.08 -3.86
C ASN A 503 -20.20 -20.97 -3.11
N HIS A 504 -19.59 -19.79 -2.92
CA HIS A 504 -20.27 -18.59 -2.42
C HIS A 504 -21.11 -17.88 -3.50
N ILE A 505 -21.09 -18.37 -4.75
CA ILE A 505 -21.83 -17.86 -5.91
C ILE A 505 -23.04 -18.75 -6.23
N ASP A 506 -23.15 -19.95 -5.64
CA ASP A 506 -24.30 -20.84 -5.81
C ASP A 506 -25.54 -20.28 -5.09
N TYR A 507 -26.28 -19.43 -5.80
CA TYR A 507 -27.62 -19.01 -5.45
C TYR A 507 -28.60 -19.80 -6.34
N ASP A 508 -29.25 -20.82 -5.76
CA ASP A 508 -30.38 -21.54 -6.38
C ASP A 508 -31.49 -20.59 -6.87
#